data_AF-A0A9X5XFG4-F1
#
_entry.id   AF-A0A9X5XFG4-F1
#
_cell.length_a   1.000
_cell.length_b   1.000
_cell.length_c   1.000
_cell.angle_alpha   90.00
_cell.angle_beta   90.00
_cell.angle_gamma   90.00
#
_symmetry.space_group_name_H-M   'P 1'
#
loop_
_entity.id
_entity.type
_entity.pdbx_description
1 polymer ?
#
loop_
_entity_poly.entity_id
_entity_poly.type
_entity_poly.pdbx_seq_one_letter_code
_entity_poly.pdbx_strand_id
1 'polypeptide(L)'
;TAAGQRAYLERLDDAGGSALALSAQLHMPPLHDAFFQAAEERGFPVLVVPLAVPFIAVAQEIAAAAQEDARHRLGAQLQVFGALRWLVAEDLDTPTLLRRLEGLSGYDVYLCTPQGRPLLPGVPVPDPAVLPASVDAPPTIPGGFVLPVPAPGGPAGFLVAYERQGAQPAGLAVVQHIATVAVLRLAMVRNERETLR
;
A
#
# COMPACT_ATOMS: atom_id res chain seq x y z
N THR A 1 1.25 6.25 35.63
CA THR A 1 0.34 6.56 36.76
C THR A 1 -0.72 7.55 36.27
N ALA A 2 -1.91 7.56 36.87
CA ALA A 2 -3.01 8.44 36.46
C ALA A 2 -2.60 9.93 36.43
N ALA A 3 -1.92 10.41 37.48
CA ALA A 3 -1.42 11.79 37.55
C ALA A 3 -0.39 12.10 36.44
N GLY A 4 0.47 11.14 36.10
CA GLY A 4 1.47 11.31 35.04
C GLY A 4 0.87 11.38 33.64
N GLN A 5 -0.21 10.64 33.38
CA GLN A 5 -0.92 10.68 32.10
C GLN A 5 -1.68 11.99 31.90
N ARG A 6 -2.35 12.50 32.94
CA ARG A 6 -2.96 13.83 32.92
C ARG A 6 -1.94 14.93 32.62
N ALA A 7 -0.84 14.95 33.38
CA ALA A 7 0.23 15.94 33.17
C ALA A 7 0.87 15.84 31.78
N TYR A 8 0.90 14.66 31.17
CA TYR A 8 1.39 14.48 29.80
C TYR A 8 0.45 15.13 28.77
N LEU A 9 -0.86 14.92 28.90
CA LEU A 9 -1.84 15.51 27.99
C LEU A 9 -1.88 17.04 28.10
N GLU A 10 -1.83 17.56 29.33
CA GLU A 10 -1.78 19.00 29.58
C GLU A 10 -0.56 19.65 28.90
N ARG A 11 0.62 19.03 29.00
CA ARG A 11 1.82 19.50 28.29
C ARG A 11 1.71 19.43 26.77
N LEU A 12 0.98 18.46 26.24
CA LEU A 12 0.80 18.30 24.80
C LEU A 12 -0.09 19.40 24.22
N ASP A 13 -1.16 19.74 24.93
CA ASP A 13 -2.06 20.84 24.58
C ASP A 13 -1.39 22.21 24.78
N ASP A 14 -0.70 22.41 25.91
CA ASP A 14 0.07 23.65 26.17
C ASP A 14 1.15 23.91 25.11
N ALA A 15 1.68 22.85 24.49
CA ALA A 15 2.64 22.93 23.39
C ALA A 15 1.98 23.22 22.02
N GLY A 16 0.66 23.40 21.97
CA GLY A 16 -0.11 23.72 20.76
C GLY A 16 -0.47 22.50 19.91
N GLY A 17 -0.46 21.29 20.48
CA GLY A 17 -0.97 20.11 19.79
C GLY A 17 -2.46 20.27 19.47
N SER A 18 -2.91 19.82 18.29
CA SER A 18 -4.32 19.95 17.90
C SER A 18 -5.16 18.70 18.21
N ALA A 19 -4.51 17.55 18.43
CA ALA A 19 -5.13 16.27 18.80
C ALA A 19 -4.05 15.24 19.16
N LEU A 20 -4.44 14.11 19.75
CA LEU A 20 -3.62 12.92 19.89
C LEU A 20 -4.29 11.72 19.21
N ALA A 21 -3.57 11.09 18.29
CA ALA A 21 -3.96 9.82 17.69
C ALA A 21 -3.28 8.64 18.40
N LEU A 22 -4.08 7.66 18.82
CA LEU A 22 -3.66 6.43 19.47
C LEU A 22 -3.79 5.26 18.51
N SER A 23 -2.74 4.45 18.39
CA SER A 23 -2.78 3.23 17.59
C SER A 23 -3.14 2.01 18.43
N ALA A 24 -4.04 1.17 17.93
CA ALA A 24 -4.46 -0.06 18.60
C ALA A 24 -3.36 -1.15 18.69
N GLN A 25 -2.29 -1.08 17.89
CA GLN A 25 -1.24 -2.11 17.81
C GLN A 25 0.14 -1.66 18.32
N LEU A 26 0.29 -0.43 18.81
CA LEU A 26 1.54 0.04 19.41
C LEU A 26 1.56 -0.26 20.92
N HIS A 27 2.73 -0.64 21.44
CA HIS A 27 2.94 -0.88 22.87
C HIS A 27 2.78 0.42 23.66
N MET A 28 1.55 0.74 24.07
CA MET A 28 1.24 1.84 24.96
C MET A 28 0.90 1.32 26.36
N PRO A 29 1.29 2.04 27.43
CA PRO A 29 0.80 1.74 28.76
C PRO A 29 -0.72 1.92 28.80
N PRO A 30 -1.45 1.14 29.62
CA PRO A 30 -2.90 1.28 29.75
C PRO A 30 -3.26 2.71 30.14
N LEU A 31 -4.18 3.31 29.40
CA LEU A 31 -4.68 4.66 29.66
C LEU A 31 -5.70 4.60 30.80
N HIS A 32 -5.55 5.52 31.75
CA HIS A 32 -6.44 5.65 32.90
C HIS A 32 -7.52 6.69 32.58
N ASP A 33 -8.68 6.60 33.23
CA ASP A 33 -9.81 7.53 33.03
C ASP A 33 -9.41 9.00 33.19
N ALA A 34 -8.47 9.29 34.09
CA ALA A 34 -7.92 10.63 34.30
C ALA A 34 -7.31 11.26 33.04
N PHE A 35 -6.84 10.45 32.09
CA PHE A 35 -6.33 10.89 30.80
C PHE A 35 -7.45 11.40 29.88
N PHE A 36 -8.53 10.61 29.74
CA PHE A 36 -9.67 10.99 28.92
C PHE A 36 -10.45 12.16 29.51
N GLN A 37 -10.55 12.23 30.84
CA GLN A 37 -11.16 13.37 31.51
C GLN A 37 -10.40 14.68 31.27
N ALA A 38 -9.05 14.64 31.31
CA ALA A 38 -8.24 15.82 31.02
C ALA A 38 -8.36 16.25 29.54
N ALA A 39 -8.51 15.29 28.62
CA ALA A 39 -8.76 15.56 27.21
C ALA A 39 -10.09 16.31 27.02
N GLU A 40 -11.16 15.81 27.65
CA GLU A 40 -12.51 16.40 27.59
C GLU A 40 -12.54 17.81 28.21
N GLU A 41 -11.96 17.98 29.40
CA GLU A 41 -11.89 19.28 30.10
C GLU A 41 -11.20 20.37 29.26
N ARG A 42 -10.27 19.97 28.38
CA ARG A 42 -9.49 20.86 27.54
C ARG A 42 -9.99 20.93 26.09
N GLY A 43 -11.04 20.16 25.75
CA GLY A 43 -11.52 20.04 24.38
C GLY A 43 -10.47 19.46 23.41
N PHE A 44 -9.51 18.69 23.93
CA PHE A 44 -8.38 18.16 23.19
C PHE A 44 -8.74 16.78 22.59
N PRO A 45 -8.90 16.64 21.26
CA PRO A 45 -9.39 15.41 20.66
C PRO A 45 -8.40 14.24 20.83
N VAL A 46 -8.91 13.09 21.28
CA VAL A 46 -8.18 11.82 21.33
C VAL A 46 -8.84 10.82 20.40
N LEU A 47 -8.13 10.39 19.36
CA LEU A 47 -8.65 9.54 18.29
C LEU A 47 -7.96 8.17 18.31
N VAL A 48 -8.72 7.08 18.23
CA VAL A 48 -8.14 5.75 17.99
C VAL A 48 -8.10 5.52 16.49
N VAL A 49 -6.89 5.33 15.95
CA VAL A 49 -6.67 5.10 14.53
C VAL A 49 -6.19 3.66 14.33
N PRO A 50 -6.82 2.88 13.44
CA PRO A 50 -6.28 1.57 13.07
C PRO A 50 -4.90 1.78 12.43
N LEU A 51 -3.87 1.09 12.93
CA LEU A 51 -2.54 1.20 12.34
C LEU A 51 -2.57 0.63 10.91
N ALA A 52 -2.53 1.51 9.91
CA ALA A 52 -1.95 1.13 8.64
C ALA A 52 -0.44 1.42 8.73
N VAL A 53 0.36 0.36 8.65
CA VAL A 53 1.83 0.33 8.53
C VAL A 53 2.66 0.30 9.85
N PRO A 54 3.39 -0.80 10.13
CA PRO A 54 4.35 -0.90 11.23
C PRO A 54 5.54 0.06 11.03
N PHE A 55 5.97 0.75 12.10
CA PHE A 55 7.06 1.73 12.13
C PHE A 55 8.40 1.25 11.51
N ILE A 56 8.69 -0.05 11.54
CA ILE A 56 9.89 -0.62 10.88
C ILE A 56 9.81 -0.51 9.36
N ALA A 57 8.64 -0.73 8.75
CA ALA A 57 8.45 -0.57 7.32
C ALA A 57 8.57 0.90 6.93
N VAL A 58 8.02 1.83 7.74
CA VAL A 58 8.18 3.27 7.53
C VAL A 58 9.64 3.72 7.69
N ALA A 59 10.38 3.19 8.66
CA ALA A 59 11.79 3.53 8.88
C ALA A 59 12.70 3.01 7.76
N GLN A 60 12.43 1.81 7.25
CA GLN A 60 13.12 1.26 6.08
C GLN A 60 12.82 2.06 4.81
N GLU A 61 11.56 2.47 4.61
CA GLU A 61 11.17 3.36 3.51
C GLU A 61 11.78 4.76 3.62
N ILE A 62 11.86 5.34 4.82
CA ILE A 62 12.53 6.63 5.04
C ILE A 62 14.05 6.51 4.80
N ALA A 63 14.68 5.40 5.20
CA ALA A 63 16.10 5.15 4.92
C ALA A 63 16.36 4.97 3.42
N ALA A 64 15.44 4.33 2.69
CA ALA A 64 15.49 4.21 1.24
C ALA A 64 15.23 5.56 0.54
N ALA A 65 14.27 6.36 1.01
CA ALA A 65 13.95 7.67 0.47
C ALA A 65 15.05 8.72 0.73
N ALA A 66 15.69 8.68 1.90
CA ALA A 66 16.80 9.58 2.24
C ALA A 66 18.06 9.34 1.39
N GLN A 67 18.23 8.13 0.83
CA GLN A 67 19.29 7.82 -0.14
C GLN A 67 18.99 8.37 -1.56
N GLU A 68 17.76 8.81 -1.81
CA GLU A 68 17.18 8.92 -3.16
C GLU A 68 16.68 10.36 -3.49
N ASP A 69 16.87 11.31 -2.56
CA ASP A 69 16.12 12.57 -2.46
C ASP A 69 16.48 13.68 -3.49
N ALA A 70 17.43 13.46 -4.41
CA ALA A 70 17.73 14.41 -5.49
C ALA A 70 17.09 14.07 -6.84
N ARG A 71 16.63 12.81 -7.05
CA ARG A 71 16.11 12.35 -8.36
C ARG A 71 14.58 12.20 -8.42
N HIS A 72 13.90 12.25 -7.27
CA HIS A 72 12.51 11.80 -7.16
C HIS A 72 11.43 12.75 -7.65
N ARG A 73 11.66 14.07 -7.64
CA ARG A 73 10.69 15.01 -8.23
C ARG A 73 10.51 14.83 -9.75
N LEU A 74 11.50 14.24 -10.43
CA LEU A 74 11.39 13.87 -11.84
C LEU A 74 10.84 12.45 -12.06
N GLY A 75 11.04 11.55 -11.09
CA GLY A 75 10.62 10.14 -11.17
C GLY A 75 9.10 9.96 -11.19
N ALA A 76 8.38 10.59 -10.26
CA ALA A 76 6.92 10.44 -10.15
C ALA A 76 6.17 10.90 -11.41
N GLN A 77 6.67 11.93 -12.10
CA GLN A 77 6.12 12.37 -13.38
C GLN A 77 6.53 11.45 -14.55
N LEU A 78 7.72 10.85 -14.54
CA LEU A 78 8.16 9.96 -15.64
C LEU A 78 7.59 8.53 -15.53
N GLN A 79 7.30 8.02 -14.32
CA GLN A 79 6.84 6.65 -14.11
C GLN A 79 5.37 6.41 -14.49
N VAL A 80 4.48 7.38 -14.22
CA VAL A 80 3.08 7.33 -14.70
C VAL A 80 3.04 7.33 -16.23
N PHE A 81 3.92 8.09 -16.89
CA PHE A 81 3.99 8.17 -18.36
C PHE A 81 4.64 6.96 -19.04
N GLY A 82 5.54 6.23 -18.36
CA GLY A 82 6.23 5.07 -18.94
C GLY A 82 5.30 3.89 -19.21
N ALA A 83 4.48 3.52 -18.22
CA ALA A 83 3.57 2.39 -18.34
C ALA A 83 2.30 2.72 -19.14
N LEU A 84 1.79 3.96 -19.05
CA LEU A 84 0.72 4.44 -19.93
C LEU A 84 1.15 4.46 -21.40
N ARG A 85 2.43 4.76 -21.69
CA ARG A 85 2.95 4.71 -23.06
C ARG A 85 2.84 3.31 -23.66
N TRP A 86 3.15 2.23 -22.94
CA TRP A 86 3.01 0.87 -23.48
C TRP A 86 1.57 0.40 -23.57
N LEU A 87 0.73 0.80 -22.61
CA LEU A 87 -0.72 0.55 -22.61
C LEU A 87 -1.43 1.15 -23.83
N VAL A 88 -0.99 2.33 -24.28
CA VAL A 88 -1.63 3.08 -25.38
C VAL A 88 -0.92 2.90 -26.73
N ALA A 89 0.39 2.62 -26.77
CA ALA A 89 1.16 2.62 -28.02
C ALA A 89 1.35 1.25 -28.68
N GLU A 90 1.22 0.12 -27.97
CA GLU A 90 1.64 -1.20 -28.50
C GLU A 90 0.56 -2.30 -28.50
N ASP A 91 -0.69 -2.03 -28.07
CA ASP A 91 -1.78 -3.03 -27.94
C ASP A 91 -1.30 -4.39 -27.35
N LEU A 92 -0.44 -4.33 -26.33
CA LEU A 92 0.18 -5.53 -25.77
C LEU A 92 -0.85 -6.36 -25.02
N ASP A 93 -0.78 -7.67 -25.23
CA ASP A 93 -1.50 -8.63 -24.40
C ASP A 93 -0.98 -8.56 -22.96
N THR A 94 -1.90 -8.80 -22.01
CA THR A 94 -1.63 -8.64 -20.58
C THR A 94 -0.39 -9.42 -20.08
N PRO A 95 -0.15 -10.67 -20.50
CA PRO A 95 1.06 -11.40 -20.10
C PRO A 95 2.36 -10.76 -20.59
N THR A 96 2.39 -10.17 -21.79
CA THR A 96 3.58 -9.50 -22.31
C THR A 96 3.84 -8.18 -21.62
N LEU A 97 2.79 -7.42 -21.29
CA LEU A 97 2.90 -6.21 -20.49
C LEU A 97 3.51 -6.51 -19.11
N LEU A 98 3.02 -7.54 -18.41
CA LEU A 98 3.55 -7.94 -17.11
C LEU A 98 5.01 -8.36 -17.20
N ARG A 99 5.39 -9.22 -18.15
CA ARG A 99 6.80 -9.62 -18.34
C ARG A 99 7.76 -8.46 -18.56
N ARG A 100 7.32 -7.40 -19.24
CA ARG A 100 8.13 -6.18 -19.38
C ARG A 100 8.27 -5.43 -18.06
N LEU A 101 7.18 -5.28 -17.30
CA LEU A 101 7.20 -4.64 -15.98
C LEU A 101 8.08 -5.43 -14.99
N GLU A 102 8.01 -6.76 -15.04
CA GLU A 102 8.84 -7.69 -14.30
C GLU A 102 10.34 -7.54 -14.61
N GLY A 103 10.69 -7.35 -15.88
CA GLY A 103 12.07 -7.11 -16.32
C GLY A 103 12.65 -5.79 -15.81
N LEU A 104 11.82 -4.77 -15.65
CA LEU A 104 12.24 -3.41 -15.26
C LEU A 104 12.24 -3.19 -13.75
N SER A 105 11.36 -3.88 -13.04
CA SER A 105 11.12 -3.67 -11.61
C SER A 105 11.95 -4.59 -10.71
N GLY A 106 12.44 -5.71 -11.26
CA GLY A 106 13.12 -6.74 -10.48
C GLY A 106 12.17 -7.62 -9.67
N TYR A 107 10.86 -7.58 -9.93
CA TYR A 107 9.87 -8.44 -9.29
C TYR A 107 9.26 -9.43 -10.28
N ASP A 108 8.85 -10.59 -9.79
CA ASP A 108 7.92 -11.51 -10.44
C ASP A 108 6.50 -11.17 -10.00
N VAL A 109 5.59 -10.92 -10.94
CA VAL A 109 4.29 -10.28 -10.69
C VAL A 109 3.14 -11.23 -11.03
N TYR A 110 2.21 -11.31 -10.10
CA TYR A 110 1.03 -12.17 -10.17
C TYR A 110 -0.23 -11.34 -9.95
N LEU A 111 -1.33 -11.72 -10.61
CA LEU A 111 -2.64 -11.09 -10.42
C LEU A 111 -3.72 -12.14 -10.21
N CYS A 112 -4.39 -12.07 -9.07
CA CYS A 112 -5.43 -13.02 -8.73
C CYS A 112 -6.66 -12.35 -8.12
N THR A 113 -7.82 -13.00 -8.24
CA THR A 113 -9.02 -12.62 -7.48
C THR A 113 -8.83 -12.94 -6.00
N PRO A 114 -9.68 -12.45 -5.09
CA PRO A 114 -9.61 -12.81 -3.67
C PRO A 114 -9.74 -14.32 -3.40
N GLN A 115 -10.27 -15.08 -4.37
CA GLN A 115 -10.39 -16.55 -4.30
C GLN A 115 -9.19 -17.28 -4.90
N GLY A 116 -8.10 -16.57 -5.23
CA GLY A 116 -6.89 -17.17 -5.81
C GLY A 116 -7.01 -17.58 -7.28
N ARG A 117 -8.02 -17.09 -8.00
CA ARG A 117 -8.17 -17.35 -9.45
C ARG A 117 -7.46 -16.30 -10.28
N PRO A 118 -7.06 -16.56 -11.54
CA PRO A 118 -6.46 -15.53 -12.39
C PRO A 118 -7.38 -14.31 -12.53
N LEU A 119 -6.85 -13.12 -12.25
CA LEU A 119 -7.64 -11.88 -12.37
C LEU A 119 -7.78 -11.44 -13.83
N LEU A 120 -6.74 -11.69 -14.63
CA LEU A 120 -6.70 -11.42 -16.06
C LEU A 120 -6.29 -12.69 -16.83
N PRO A 121 -6.76 -12.87 -18.08
CA PRO A 121 -6.40 -14.03 -18.89
C PRO A 121 -4.89 -14.15 -19.09
N GLY A 122 -4.35 -15.36 -18.94
CA GLY A 122 -2.93 -15.66 -19.18
C GLY A 122 -1.96 -15.17 -18.10
N VAL A 123 -2.47 -14.58 -17.01
CA VAL A 123 -1.63 -14.12 -15.89
C VAL A 123 -1.50 -15.22 -14.83
N PRO A 124 -0.27 -15.52 -14.35
CA PRO A 124 -0.08 -16.51 -13.30
C PRO A 124 -0.69 -16.04 -11.97
N VAL A 125 -1.07 -17.01 -11.14
CA VAL A 125 -1.56 -16.79 -9.78
C VAL A 125 -0.47 -17.12 -8.75
N PRO A 126 -0.42 -16.39 -7.63
CA PRO A 126 0.54 -16.67 -6.56
C PRO A 126 0.06 -17.85 -5.72
N ASP A 127 0.88 -18.27 -4.75
CA ASP A 127 0.42 -19.15 -3.68
C ASP A 127 -0.77 -18.51 -2.93
N PRO A 128 -1.94 -19.17 -2.81
CA PRO A 128 -3.08 -18.62 -2.09
C PRO A 128 -2.78 -18.26 -0.63
N ALA A 129 -1.76 -18.87 -0.01
CA ALA A 129 -1.39 -18.62 1.37
C ALA A 129 -0.86 -17.19 1.63
N VAL A 130 -0.40 -16.48 0.59
CA VAL A 130 0.08 -15.10 0.73
C VAL A 130 -1.01 -14.05 0.54
N LEU A 131 -2.24 -14.47 0.22
CA LEU A 131 -3.34 -13.53 0.03
C LEU A 131 -3.81 -12.98 1.38
N PRO A 132 -3.95 -11.66 1.50
CA PRO A 132 -4.32 -11.05 2.76
C PRO A 132 -5.79 -11.37 3.10
N ALA A 133 -6.05 -11.62 4.38
CA ALA A 133 -7.40 -11.86 4.89
C ALA A 133 -8.29 -10.61 4.87
N SER A 134 -7.69 -9.42 4.79
CA SER A 134 -8.37 -8.12 4.72
C SER A 134 -7.62 -7.17 3.79
N VAL A 135 -8.34 -6.24 3.18
CA VAL A 135 -7.77 -5.16 2.34
C VAL A 135 -6.88 -4.19 3.12
N ASP A 136 -7.09 -4.09 4.44
CA ASP A 136 -6.33 -3.21 5.32
C ASP A 136 -5.03 -3.88 5.84
N ALA A 137 -4.74 -5.10 5.39
CA ALA A 137 -3.53 -5.79 5.78
C ALA A 137 -2.27 -5.02 5.30
N PRO A 138 -1.17 -5.06 6.06
CA PRO A 138 0.10 -4.51 5.61
C PRO A 138 0.48 -5.07 4.23
N PRO A 139 1.03 -4.24 3.33
CA PRO A 139 1.32 -4.65 1.96
C PRO A 139 2.57 -5.52 1.85
N THR A 140 3.24 -5.83 2.95
CA THR A 140 4.50 -6.57 2.98
C THR A 140 4.24 -8.06 3.21
N ILE A 141 4.89 -8.88 2.40
CA ILE A 141 4.92 -10.35 2.53
C ILE A 141 6.38 -10.83 2.55
N PRO A 142 6.65 -12.07 3.00
CA PRO A 142 7.98 -12.64 2.86
C PRO A 142 8.44 -12.60 1.40
N GLY A 143 9.55 -11.90 1.16
CA GLY A 143 10.15 -11.79 -0.18
C GLY A 143 9.39 -10.88 -1.14
N GLY A 144 8.54 -9.94 -0.67
CA GLY A 144 7.95 -8.94 -1.56
C GLY A 144 6.73 -8.23 -1.01
N PHE A 145 5.78 -7.93 -1.91
CA PHE A 145 4.62 -7.09 -1.63
C PHE A 145 3.32 -7.68 -2.16
N VAL A 146 2.21 -7.35 -1.49
CA VAL A 146 0.83 -7.61 -1.93
C VAL A 146 0.02 -6.31 -1.87
N LEU A 147 -0.67 -5.98 -2.95
CA LEU A 147 -1.47 -4.77 -3.06
C LEU A 147 -2.86 -5.10 -3.60
N PRO A 148 -3.93 -4.47 -3.08
CA PRO A 148 -5.26 -4.63 -3.64
C PRO A 148 -5.34 -4.00 -5.05
N VAL A 149 -6.08 -4.65 -5.94
CA VAL A 149 -6.48 -4.09 -7.24
C VAL A 149 -7.90 -3.51 -7.08
N PRO A 150 -8.06 -2.19 -6.90
CA PRO A 150 -9.36 -1.58 -6.60
C PRO A 150 -10.38 -1.75 -7.73
N ALA A 151 -11.64 -1.89 -7.35
CA ALA A 151 -12.80 -1.85 -8.25
C ALA A 151 -14.04 -1.27 -7.54
N PRO A 152 -15.11 -0.91 -8.28
CA PRO A 152 -16.36 -0.47 -7.66
C PRO A 152 -16.92 -1.56 -6.73
N GLY A 153 -17.11 -1.23 -5.45
CA GLY A 153 -17.66 -2.16 -4.44
C GLY A 153 -16.64 -3.04 -3.70
N GLY A 154 -15.34 -2.85 -3.92
CA GLY A 154 -14.28 -3.58 -3.23
C GLY A 154 -13.14 -3.99 -4.17
N PRO A 155 -12.05 -4.61 -3.67
CA PRO A 155 -10.96 -5.07 -4.53
C PRO A 155 -11.48 -6.11 -5.52
N ALA A 156 -11.16 -5.94 -6.80
CA ALA A 156 -11.38 -7.00 -7.79
C ALA A 156 -10.44 -8.19 -7.57
N GLY A 157 -9.32 -7.96 -6.88
CA GLY A 157 -8.27 -8.93 -6.65
C GLY A 157 -7.06 -8.33 -5.96
N PHE A 158 -5.95 -9.04 -6.02
CA PHE A 158 -4.67 -8.67 -5.47
C PHE A 158 -3.57 -8.81 -6.52
N LEU A 159 -2.65 -7.85 -6.50
CA LEU A 159 -1.35 -7.95 -7.13
C LEU A 159 -0.37 -8.46 -6.09
N VAL A 160 0.37 -9.52 -6.43
CA VAL A 160 1.48 -10.04 -5.63
C VAL A 160 2.76 -9.87 -6.42
N ALA A 161 3.80 -9.32 -5.79
CA ALA A 161 5.10 -9.10 -6.40
C ALA A 161 6.18 -9.72 -5.51
N TYR A 162 6.91 -10.71 -6.01
CA TYR A 162 8.05 -11.31 -5.33
C TYR A 162 9.36 -10.76 -5.86
N GLU A 163 10.31 -10.47 -4.98
CA GLU A 163 11.65 -10.08 -5.37
C GLU A 163 12.31 -11.21 -6.17
N ARG A 164 12.75 -10.91 -7.40
CA ARG A 164 13.43 -11.88 -8.23
C ARG A 164 14.86 -12.08 -7.74
N GLN A 165 15.27 -13.34 -7.58
CA GLN A 165 16.65 -13.66 -7.23
C GLN A 165 17.64 -13.09 -8.26
N GLY A 166 18.66 -12.38 -7.77
CA GLY A 166 19.67 -11.75 -8.61
C GLY A 166 19.26 -10.42 -9.26
N ALA A 167 18.07 -9.90 -8.96
CA ALA A 167 17.66 -8.55 -9.33
C ALA A 167 17.85 -7.56 -8.17
N GLN A 168 17.93 -6.27 -8.48
CA GLN A 168 17.85 -5.20 -7.48
C GLN A 168 16.41 -4.69 -7.46
N PRO A 169 15.59 -5.06 -6.45
CA PRO A 169 14.18 -4.70 -6.40
C PRO A 169 14.01 -3.20 -6.26
N ALA A 170 13.14 -2.61 -7.09
CA ALA A 170 12.97 -1.16 -7.19
C ALA A 170 12.07 -0.56 -6.07
N GLY A 171 11.81 -1.30 -5.00
CA GLY A 171 11.00 -0.86 -3.85
C GLY A 171 9.48 -0.84 -4.07
N LEU A 172 8.74 -0.53 -3.00
CA LEU A 172 7.27 -0.57 -2.96
C LEU A 172 6.62 0.40 -3.95
N ALA A 173 7.23 1.58 -4.15
CA ALA A 173 6.70 2.60 -5.06
C ALA A 173 6.49 2.02 -6.47
N VAL A 174 7.43 1.23 -6.99
CA VAL A 174 7.28 0.61 -8.31
C VAL A 174 6.14 -0.42 -8.33
N VAL A 175 5.97 -1.21 -7.26
CA VAL A 175 4.86 -2.17 -7.16
C VAL A 175 3.50 -1.46 -7.17
N GLN A 176 3.38 -0.29 -6.55
CA GLN A 176 2.16 0.54 -6.61
C GLN A 176 1.84 1.04 -8.04
N HIS A 177 2.87 1.41 -8.82
CA HIS A 177 2.67 1.77 -10.23
C HIS A 177 2.20 0.56 -11.05
N ILE A 178 2.77 -0.64 -10.82
CA ILE A 178 2.33 -1.87 -11.50
C ILE A 178 0.88 -2.20 -11.12
N ALA A 179 0.49 -2.02 -9.85
CA ALA A 179 -0.90 -2.21 -9.41
C ALA A 179 -1.86 -1.26 -10.13
N THR A 180 -1.45 0.00 -10.33
CA THR A 180 -2.24 0.98 -11.09
C THR A 180 -2.42 0.56 -12.55
N VAL A 181 -1.37 0.04 -13.19
CA VAL A 181 -1.43 -0.52 -14.54
C VAL A 181 -2.39 -1.72 -14.61
N ALA A 182 -2.38 -2.59 -13.60
CA ALA A 182 -3.29 -3.71 -13.52
C ALA A 182 -4.77 -3.26 -13.41
N VAL A 183 -5.06 -2.19 -12.65
CA VAL A 183 -6.40 -1.57 -12.58
C VAL A 183 -6.85 -1.10 -13.97
N LEU A 184 -5.98 -0.39 -14.70
CA LEU A 184 -6.31 0.12 -16.04
C LEU A 184 -6.57 -1.02 -17.02
N ARG A 185 -5.73 -2.07 -17.04
CA ARG A 185 -5.97 -3.25 -17.88
C ARG A 185 -7.26 -3.96 -17.55
N LEU A 186 -7.59 -4.08 -16.27
CA LEU A 186 -8.86 -4.67 -15.85
C LEU A 186 -10.06 -3.87 -16.35
N ALA A 187 -9.98 -2.54 -16.31
CA ALA A 187 -11.02 -1.67 -16.86
C ALA A 187 -11.18 -1.84 -18.38
N MET A 188 -10.08 -1.92 -19.13
CA MET A 188 -10.11 -2.13 -20.59
C MET A 188 -10.75 -3.47 -20.97
N VAL A 189 -10.32 -4.58 -20.35
CA VAL A 189 -10.86 -5.93 -20.61
C VAL A 189 -12.34 -6.03 -20.25
N ARG A 190 -12.78 -5.34 -19.19
CA ARG A 190 -14.22 -5.27 -18.85
C ARG A 190 -15.02 -4.53 -19.92
N ASN A 191 -14.52 -3.38 -20.35
CA ASN A 191 -15.18 -2.58 -21.39
C ASN A 191 -15.28 -3.34 -22.72
N GLU A 192 -14.23 -4.05 -23.15
CA GLU A 192 -14.27 -4.91 -24.35
C GLU A 192 -15.34 -6.01 -24.26
N ARG A 193 -15.52 -6.62 -23.08
CA ARG A 193 -16.56 -7.64 -22.87
C ARG A 193 -17.97 -7.08 -22.87
N GLU A 194 -18.13 -5.82 -22.45
CA GLU A 194 -19.41 -5.12 -22.43
C GLU A 194 -19.81 -4.64 -23.82
N THR A 195 -18.87 -4.23 -24.66
CA THR A 195 -19.14 -3.80 -26.05
C THR A 195 -19.37 -4.95 -27.02
N LEU A 196 -18.93 -6.16 -26.69
CA LEU A 196 -19.18 -7.39 -27.45
C LEU A 196 -20.50 -8.10 -27.07
N ARG A 197 -21.27 -7.56 -26.11
CA ARG A 197 -22.60 -8.06 -25.71
C ARG A 197 -23.72 -7.19 -26.29
#